data_AF-A0A2Z5MTA5-F1
#
_entry.id   AF-A0A2Z5MTA5-F1
#
_cell.length_a   1.000
_cell.length_b   1.000
_cell.length_c   1.000
_cell.angle_alpha   90.00
_cell.angle_beta   90.00
_cell.angle_gamma   90.00
#
_symmetry.space_group_name_H-M   'P 1'
#
loop_
_entity.id
_entity.type
_entity.pdbx_description
1 polymer ?
#
loop_
_entity_poly.entity_id
_entity_poly.type
_entity_poly.pdbx_seq_one_letter_code
_entity_poly.pdbx_strand_id
1 'polypeptide(L)'
;MWVHIPQGMRSTPRKRGMGAMIVSEITRKIDATVFRLARIPTVKRQLVTAVEADVFVPEMYRAQIAKGDPRWVAPGVFRTRVYWVDNQKSRVLGQFLASGAHVMDLRGEA
;
A
#
# COMPACT_ATOMS: atom_id res chain seq x y z
N MET A 1 0.46 -10.61 -4.92
CA MET A 1 1.40 -9.49 -5.15
C MET A 1 1.90 -9.00 -3.79
N TRP A 2 3.16 -8.57 -3.69
CA TRP A 2 3.70 -8.07 -2.43
C TRP A 2 3.19 -6.67 -2.11
N VAL A 3 2.54 -6.54 -0.95
CA VAL A 3 1.98 -5.28 -0.46
C VAL A 3 2.44 -5.00 0.95
N HIS A 4 2.46 -3.73 1.33
CA HIS A 4 2.77 -3.30 2.69
C HIS A 4 1.48 -3.00 3.42
N ILE A 5 1.23 -3.59 4.59
CA ILE A 5 0.07 -3.27 5.43
C ILE A 5 0.52 -2.77 6.80
N PRO A 6 -0.28 -1.95 7.50
CA PRO A 6 0.07 -1.49 8.84
C PRO A 6 0.29 -2.63 9.83
N GLN A 7 1.28 -2.47 10.71
CA GLN A 7 1.59 -3.38 11.82
C GLN A 7 1.81 -2.60 13.13
N GLY A 8 1.17 -1.43 13.26
CA GLY A 8 1.30 -0.54 14.42
C GLY A 8 2.17 0.68 14.16
N MET A 9 2.57 1.35 15.23
CA MET A 9 3.26 2.64 15.19
C MET A 9 4.59 2.57 15.92
N ARG A 10 5.61 3.27 15.39
CA ARG A 10 6.90 3.49 16.04
C ARG A 10 7.01 4.95 16.46
N SER A 11 7.50 5.14 17.66
CA SER A 11 7.83 6.44 18.23
C SER A 11 9.34 6.60 18.32
N THR A 12 9.90 7.59 17.62
CA THR A 12 11.34 7.84 17.59
C THR A 12 11.64 9.23 18.15
N PRO A 13 12.41 9.34 19.26
CA PRO A 13 12.77 10.64 19.81
C PRO A 13 13.67 11.39 18.83
N ARG A 14 13.51 12.71 18.75
CA ARG A 14 14.48 13.57 18.07
C ARG A 14 15.67 13.83 19.00
N LYS A 15 16.81 14.23 18.43
CA LYS A 15 17.96 14.70 19.22
C LYS A 15 17.50 15.76 20.22
N ARG A 16 18.08 15.76 21.43
CA ARG A 16 17.67 16.62 22.55
C ARG A 16 17.57 18.09 22.10
N GLY A 17 16.40 18.70 22.27
CA GLY A 17 16.12 20.09 21.87
C GLY A 17 15.54 20.29 20.45
N MET A 18 15.44 19.24 19.62
CA MET A 18 15.01 19.35 18.21
C MET A 18 13.50 19.12 17.97
N GLY A 19 12.67 19.38 18.99
CA GLY A 19 11.21 19.34 18.88
C GLY A 19 10.57 17.97 19.17
N ALA A 20 9.29 17.84 18.77
CA ALA A 20 8.43 16.72 19.12
C ALA A 20 8.89 15.37 18.53
N MET A 21 8.45 14.29 19.18
CA MET A 21 8.68 12.90 18.79
C MET A 21 8.13 12.62 17.40
N ILE A 22 8.88 11.86 16.59
CA ILE A 22 8.39 11.39 15.29
C ILE A 22 7.60 10.12 15.52
N VAL A 23 6.31 10.15 15.19
CA VAL A 23 5.44 8.97 15.17
C VAL A 23 5.30 8.53 13.71
N SER A 24 5.68 7.29 13.43
CA SER A 24 5.66 6.71 12.08
C SER A 24 4.95 5.38 12.07
N GLU A 25 4.16 5.10 11.04
CA GLU A 25 3.56 3.78 10.83
C GLU A 25 4.65 2.74 10.54
N ILE A 26 4.57 1.59 11.21
CA ILE A 26 5.33 0.40 10.89
C ILE A 26 4.48 -0.41 9.91
N THR A 27 5.09 -0.85 8.82
CA THR A 27 4.42 -1.74 7.87
C THR A 27 5.03 -3.13 7.90
N ARG A 28 4.24 -4.11 7.47
CA ARG A 28 4.70 -5.47 7.15
C ARG A 28 4.36 -5.83 5.73
N LYS A 29 5.25 -6.59 5.11
CA LYS A 29 5.08 -7.09 3.75
C LYS A 29 4.31 -8.40 3.79
N ILE A 30 3.23 -8.49 3.01
CA ILE A 30 2.46 -9.73 2.81
C ILE A 30 2.25 -9.98 1.33
N ASP A 31 2.07 -11.25 0.95
CA ASP A 31 1.53 -11.59 -0.37
C ASP A 31 0.00 -11.53 -0.30
N ALA A 32 -0.60 -10.66 -1.11
CA ALA A 32 -2.03 -10.40 -1.09
C ALA A 32 -2.65 -10.40 -2.49
N THR A 33 -3.94 -10.73 -2.53
CA THR A 33 -4.79 -10.57 -3.69
C THR A 33 -5.08 -9.09 -3.90
N VAL A 34 -4.82 -8.60 -5.11
CA VAL A 34 -5.04 -7.20 -5.48
C VAL A 34 -6.27 -7.10 -6.36
N PHE A 35 -7.19 -6.23 -6.01
CA PHE A 35 -8.44 -6.02 -6.74
C PHE A 35 -8.44 -4.75 -7.59
N ARG A 36 -7.60 -3.78 -7.26
CA ARG A 36 -7.51 -2.52 -7.99
C ARG A 36 -6.07 -2.03 -7.90
N LEU A 37 -5.58 -1.47 -8.99
CA LEU A 37 -4.38 -0.63 -9.02
C LEU A 37 -4.75 0.79 -9.44
N ALA A 38 -4.14 1.79 -8.82
CA ALA A 38 -4.33 3.19 -9.14
C ALA A 38 -3.01 3.96 -9.05
N ARG A 39 -2.79 4.88 -9.99
CA ARG A 39 -1.63 5.77 -9.94
C ARG A 39 -1.82 6.78 -8.82
N ILE A 40 -0.76 6.99 -8.06
CA ILE A 40 -0.72 8.07 -7.08
C ILE A 40 -0.50 9.37 -7.87
N PRO A 41 -1.41 10.36 -7.80
CA PRO A 41 -1.25 11.62 -8.50
C PRO A 41 -0.20 12.47 -7.78
N THR A 42 1.08 12.29 -8.11
CA THR A 42 2.16 13.14 -7.58
C THR A 42 2.36 14.36 -8.47
N VAL A 43 2.38 15.54 -7.86
CA VAL A 43 2.71 16.81 -8.51
C VAL A 43 4.21 16.79 -8.82
N LYS A 44 4.56 16.68 -10.11
CA LYS A 44 5.92 16.61 -10.71
C LYS A 44 6.67 15.29 -10.49
N ARG A 45 6.83 14.52 -11.59
CA ARG A 45 7.96 13.60 -11.93
C ARG A 45 8.56 12.71 -10.83
N GLN A 46 7.90 12.52 -9.69
CA GLN A 46 8.36 11.60 -8.67
C GLN A 46 8.09 10.18 -9.17
N LEU A 47 9.18 9.44 -9.28
CA LEU A 47 9.28 8.05 -9.69
C LEU A 47 7.99 7.26 -9.47
N VAL A 48 7.65 6.44 -10.46
CA VAL A 48 6.68 5.33 -10.36
C VAL A 48 7.23 4.25 -9.41
N THR A 49 7.59 4.61 -8.18
CA THR A 49 8.09 3.69 -7.15
C THR A 49 6.94 3.01 -6.44
N ALA A 50 5.76 3.63 -6.41
CA ALA A 50 4.58 3.07 -5.78
C ALA A 50 3.30 3.38 -6.56
N VAL A 51 2.36 2.44 -6.49
CA VAL A 51 0.97 2.60 -6.90
C VAL A 51 0.07 2.32 -5.71
N GLU A 52 -1.12 2.90 -5.70
CA GLU A 52 -2.15 2.57 -4.73
C GLU A 52 -2.86 1.29 -5.17
N ALA A 53 -3.22 0.44 -4.22
CA ALA A 53 -3.89 -0.82 -4.47
C ALA A 53 -4.95 -1.11 -3.41
N ASP A 54 -6.10 -1.62 -3.86
CA ASP A 54 -7.09 -2.19 -2.94
C ASP A 54 -6.84 -3.70 -2.87
N VAL A 55 -6.55 -4.21 -1.68
CA VAL A 55 -6.07 -5.60 -1.49
C VAL A 55 -6.86 -6.34 -0.44
N PHE A 56 -7.05 -7.64 -0.63
CA PHE A 56 -7.60 -8.50 0.41
C PHE A 56 -6.57 -8.73 1.51
N VAL A 57 -6.92 -8.41 2.75
CA VAL A 57 -6.10 -8.69 3.92
C VAL A 57 -6.70 -9.89 4.65
N PRO A 58 -6.01 -11.05 4.72
CA PRO A 58 -6.46 -12.20 5.51
C PRO A 58 -6.63 -11.84 7.00
N GLU A 59 -7.57 -12.51 7.67
CA GLU A 59 -7.97 -12.18 9.05
C GLU A 59 -6.81 -12.14 10.04
N MET A 60 -5.87 -13.08 9.95
CA MET A 60 -4.65 -13.15 10.77
C MET A 60 -3.77 -11.90 10.71
N TYR A 61 -3.91 -11.09 9.65
CA TYR A 61 -3.14 -9.86 9.46
C TYR A 61 -3.91 -8.59 9.86
N ARG A 62 -5.21 -8.69 10.17
CA ARG A 62 -6.07 -7.53 10.48
C ARG A 62 -5.92 -7.00 11.90
N ALA A 63 -5.45 -7.83 12.84
CA ALA A 63 -5.39 -7.50 14.26
C ALA A 63 -4.58 -6.23 14.58
N GLN A 64 -3.61 -5.88 13.74
CA GLN A 64 -2.71 -4.72 13.91
C GLN A 64 -3.12 -3.50 13.08
N ILE A 65 -4.26 -3.57 12.38
CA ILE A 65 -4.82 -2.48 11.61
C ILE A 65 -6.07 -2.00 12.36
N ALA A 66 -6.15 -0.69 12.63
CA ALA A 66 -7.31 -0.14 13.31
C ALA A 66 -8.59 -0.42 12.50
N LYS A 67 -9.65 -0.89 13.16
CA LYS A 67 -10.93 -1.20 12.49
C LYS A 67 -11.58 0.03 11.87
N GLY A 68 -11.36 1.21 12.45
CA GLY A 68 -11.84 2.50 11.94
C GLY A 68 -10.86 3.20 10.99
N ASP A 69 -9.80 2.53 10.53
CA ASP A 69 -8.87 3.11 9.57
C ASP A 69 -9.62 3.42 8.25
N PRO A 70 -9.57 4.67 7.75
CA PRO A 70 -10.29 5.05 6.53
C PRO A 70 -9.77 4.36 5.27
N ARG A 71 -8.62 3.68 5.34
CA ARG A 71 -8.10 2.84 4.25
C ARG A 71 -8.86 1.52 4.12
N TRP A 72 -9.73 1.14 5.05
CA TRP A 72 -10.69 0.05 4.82
C TRP A 72 -11.75 0.51 3.82
N VAL A 73 -11.68 0.02 2.59
CA VAL A 73 -12.59 0.41 1.49
C VAL A 73 -13.76 -0.55 1.34
N ALA A 74 -13.63 -1.77 1.86
CA ALA A 74 -14.68 -2.78 1.95
C ALA A 74 -14.31 -3.81 3.04
N PRO A 75 -15.23 -4.69 3.46
CA PRO A 75 -14.92 -5.75 4.42
C PRO A 75 -13.72 -6.60 3.98
N GLY A 76 -12.64 -6.55 4.77
CA GLY A 76 -11.40 -7.28 4.47
C GLY A 76 -10.57 -6.72 3.32
N VAL A 77 -10.99 -5.61 2.69
CA VAL A 77 -10.25 -4.95 1.61
C VAL A 77 -9.64 -3.65 2.10
N PHE A 78 -8.32 -3.59 2.07
CA PHE A 78 -7.54 -2.46 2.56
C PHE A 78 -6.85 -1.76 1.41
N ARG A 79 -6.88 -0.43 1.41
CA ARG A 79 -6.16 0.41 0.47
C ARG A 79 -4.75 0.67 0.95
N THR A 80 -3.78 0.25 0.17
CA THR A 80 -2.37 0.41 0.53
C THR A 80 -1.47 0.67 -0.68
N ARG A 81 -0.17 0.80 -0.43
CA ARG A 81 0.85 0.99 -1.45
C ARG A 81 1.46 -0.34 -1.87
N VAL A 82 1.61 -0.48 -3.18
CA VAL A 82 2.41 -1.50 -3.84
C VAL A 82 3.63 -0.81 -4.40
N TYR A 83 4.81 -1.28 -4.02
CA TYR A 83 6.06 -0.74 -4.52
C TYR A 83 6.58 -1.55 -5.71
N TRP A 84 7.04 -0.86 -6.75
CA TRP A 84 7.66 -1.49 -7.92
C TRP A 84 8.88 -2.33 -7.54
N VAL A 85 9.71 -1.82 -6.62
CA VAL A 85 10.95 -2.51 -6.17
C VAL A 85 10.67 -3.90 -5.59
N ASP A 86 9.51 -4.08 -4.97
CA ASP A 86 9.08 -5.35 -4.39
C ASP A 86 8.41 -6.30 -5.40
N ASN A 87 8.04 -5.79 -6.58
CA ASN A 87 7.14 -6.45 -7.53
C ASN A 87 7.62 -6.37 -8.98
N GLN A 88 8.93 -6.23 -9.23
CA GLN A 88 9.50 -6.05 -10.58
C GLN A 88 9.12 -7.17 -11.56
N LYS A 89 8.88 -8.38 -11.07
CA LYS A 89 8.50 -9.55 -11.87
C LYS A 89 6.98 -9.70 -12.06
N SER A 90 6.17 -8.81 -11.49
CA SER A 90 4.72 -8.88 -11.60
C SER A 90 4.27 -8.44 -12.98
N ARG A 91 3.73 -9.39 -13.76
CA ARG A 91 3.13 -9.10 -15.08
C ARG A 91 2.01 -8.07 -14.99
N VAL A 92 1.11 -8.23 -14.01
CA VAL A 92 -0.04 -7.34 -13.79
C VAL A 92 0.42 -5.90 -13.50
N LEU A 93 1.39 -5.73 -12.60
CA LEU A 93 1.94 -4.41 -12.30
C LEU A 93 2.65 -3.82 -13.52
N GLY A 94 3.44 -4.62 -14.23
CA GLY A 94 4.10 -4.19 -15.48
C GLY A 94 3.12 -3.71 -16.54
N GLN A 95 2.04 -4.47 -16.77
CA GLN A 95 0.96 -4.09 -17.69
C GLN A 95 0.26 -2.80 -17.27
N PHE A 96 -0.08 -2.66 -15.98
CA PHE A 96 -0.67 -1.42 -15.45
C PHE A 96 0.23 -0.21 -15.70
N LEU A 97 1.51 -0.33 -15.37
CA LEU A 97 2.48 0.75 -15.53
C LEU A 97 2.72 1.12 -17.00
N ALA A 98 2.74 0.13 -17.90
CA ALA A 98 2.88 0.33 -19.34
C ALA A 98 1.62 0.92 -19.99
N SER A 99 0.43 0.59 -19.49
CA SER A 99 -0.85 1.03 -20.08
C SER A 99 -1.09 2.53 -20.05
N GLY A 100 -0.40 3.27 -19.17
CA GLY A 100 -0.69 4.67 -18.90
C GLY A 100 -2.02 4.92 -18.16
N ALA A 101 -2.82 3.89 -17.89
CA ALA A 101 -4.09 4.03 -17.19
C ALA A 101 -3.89 4.61 -15.78
N HIS A 102 -4.85 5.43 -15.35
CA HIS A 102 -4.88 5.97 -13.98
C HIS A 102 -5.38 4.94 -12.97
N VAL A 103 -6.24 4.02 -13.42
CA VAL A 103 -6.89 3.00 -12.61
C VAL A 103 -7.01 1.73 -13.45
N MET A 104 -6.84 0.57 -12.81
CA MET A 104 -7.10 -0.74 -13.38
C MET A 104 -7.82 -1.59 -12.35
N ASP A 105 -9.04 -2.03 -12.68
CA ASP A 105 -9.79 -2.99 -11.88
C ASP A 105 -9.36 -4.41 -12.27
N LEU A 106 -9.18 -5.27 -11.28
CA LEU A 106 -8.73 -6.66 -11.43
C LEU A 106 -9.81 -7.67 -11.01
N ARG A 107 -11.00 -7.19 -10.62
CA ARG A 107 -12.14 -8.04 -10.26
C ARG A 107 -12.78 -8.57 -11.55
N GLY A 108 -12.25 -9.69 -12.07
CA GLY A 108 -12.75 -10.33 -13.29
C GLY A 108 -11.73 -11.16 -14.04
N GLU A 109 -10.44 -11.05 -13.69
CA GLU A 109 -9.38 -11.93 -14.21
C GLU A 109 -9.19 -13.11 -13.24
N ALA A 110 -10.11 -14.08 -13.30
CA ALA A 110 -10.02 -15.36 -12.61
C ALA A 110 -9.72 -16.48 -13.61
#